data_AF-A0A8J5QRG0-F1
#
_entry.id   AF-A0A8J5QRG0-F1
#
_cell.length_a   1.000
_cell.length_b   1.000
_cell.length_c   1.000
_cell.angle_alpha   90.00
_cell.angle_beta   90.00
_cell.angle_gamma   90.00
#
_symmetry.space_group_name_H-M   'P 1'
#
loop_
_entity.id
_entity.type
_entity.pdbx_description
1 polymer ?
#
loop_
_entity_poly.entity_id
_entity_poly.type
_entity_poly.pdbx_seq_one_letter_code
_entity_poly.pdbx_strand_id
1 'polypeptide(L)'
;MRFFNLLVAGCLLGSALSQPIKHKSNDETTNHNVQTSHGKPFAIYQPKAFVISMFELERDPWLQSMDFVQNITVPGLSPMYSTIHCTTNYTVCQITIGEGEINAAASMTALTLSPLFDLTKTYFLVAGIAGGEPQYTTLGGVTF
;
A
#
# COMPACT_ATOMS: atom_id res chain seq x y z
N MET A 1 61.70 13.08 21.04
CA MET A 1 61.54 11.86 20.19
C MET A 1 60.07 11.46 20.28
N ARG A 2 59.19 11.46 19.27
CA ARG A 2 59.22 11.72 17.82
C ARG A 2 57.86 12.35 17.42
N PHE A 3 57.90 13.17 16.37
CA PHE A 3 56.80 13.80 15.64
C PHE A 3 56.12 12.82 14.64
N PHE A 4 54.82 13.04 14.35
CA PHE A 4 54.12 13.08 13.02
C PHE A 4 52.59 12.90 13.25
N ASN A 5 51.70 13.89 13.09
CA ASN A 5 51.11 14.56 11.91
C ASN A 5 49.89 13.87 11.24
N LEU A 6 48.76 14.60 11.27
CA LEU A 6 47.69 14.79 10.27
C LEU A 6 46.92 13.58 9.65
N LEU A 7 45.58 13.59 9.69
CA LEU A 7 44.69 14.29 8.74
C LEU A 7 43.20 14.08 9.05
N VAL A 8 42.43 15.16 8.96
CA VAL A 8 40.96 15.20 8.96
C VAL A 8 40.43 14.70 7.61
N ALA A 9 39.39 13.87 7.62
CA ALA A 9 38.46 13.76 6.51
C ALA A 9 37.06 13.46 7.05
N GLY A 10 36.25 14.51 7.18
CA GLY A 10 34.82 14.37 7.37
C GLY A 10 34.19 13.80 6.11
N CYS A 11 33.34 12.79 6.26
CA CYS A 11 32.36 12.41 5.25
C CYS A 11 30.96 12.71 5.81
N LEU A 12 30.60 13.99 5.76
CA LEU A 12 29.22 14.40 5.55
C LEU A 12 28.85 14.03 4.11
N LEU A 13 28.42 12.79 3.90
CA LEU A 13 27.59 12.41 2.76
C LEU A 13 26.17 12.40 3.33
N GLY A 14 25.47 13.53 3.35
CA GLY A 14 24.96 14.13 2.12
C GLY A 14 23.75 13.31 1.68
N SER A 15 22.61 13.58 2.32
CA SER A 15 21.30 13.11 1.89
C SER A 15 21.05 13.53 0.45
N ALA A 16 21.29 12.63 -0.50
CA ALA A 16 20.82 12.76 -1.87
C ALA A 16 19.69 11.76 -2.08
N LEU A 17 18.52 12.13 -1.58
CA LEU A 17 17.27 11.51 -1.95
C LEU A 17 16.91 11.99 -3.37
N SER A 18 17.61 11.48 -4.38
CA SER A 18 17.26 11.75 -5.77
C SER A 18 16.09 10.85 -6.17
N GLN A 19 14.86 11.32 -5.94
CA GLN A 19 13.77 10.96 -6.84
C GLN A 19 13.92 11.77 -8.13
N PRO A 20 13.71 11.18 -9.31
CA PRO A 20 13.85 11.90 -10.56
C PRO A 20 12.66 12.83 -10.74
N ILE A 21 12.84 14.11 -10.44
CA ILE A 21 12.12 15.14 -11.19
C ILE A 21 12.62 15.00 -12.63
N LYS A 22 11.82 14.38 -13.51
CA LYS A 22 12.10 14.45 -14.94
C LYS A 22 11.80 15.88 -15.41
N HIS A 23 12.79 16.75 -15.32
CA HIS A 23 12.77 18.00 -16.05
C HIS A 23 13.08 17.70 -17.52
N LYS A 24 12.04 17.43 -18.32
CA LYS A 24 12.19 17.39 -19.78
C LYS A 24 12.25 18.84 -20.27
N SER A 25 13.44 19.44 -20.27
CA SER A 25 13.67 20.69 -21.01
C SER A 25 13.81 20.37 -22.49
N ASN A 26 12.76 20.65 -23.26
CA ASN A 26 12.78 21.17 -24.62
C ASN A 26 11.33 21.30 -25.08
N ASP A 27 10.66 22.34 -24.61
CA ASP A 27 9.49 22.89 -25.29
C ASP A 27 9.29 24.35 -24.86
N GLU A 28 9.33 25.28 -25.81
CA GLU A 28 8.89 26.66 -25.60
C GLU A 28 7.36 26.67 -25.52
N THR A 29 6.85 26.32 -24.34
CA THR A 29 5.49 26.68 -23.91
C THR A 29 5.54 26.81 -22.40
N THR A 30 5.22 28.00 -21.89
CA THR A 30 5.20 28.35 -20.46
C THR A 30 4.10 27.57 -19.72
N ASN A 31 4.36 26.29 -19.42
CA ASN A 31 3.55 25.44 -18.56
C ASN A 31 4.32 25.18 -17.27
N HIS A 32 4.08 25.99 -16.23
CA HIS A 32 4.72 25.88 -14.90
C HIS A 32 4.24 24.69 -14.05
N ASN A 33 3.78 23.61 -14.69
CA ASN A 33 3.19 22.46 -13.99
C ASN A 33 4.29 21.46 -13.60
N VAL A 34 4.44 21.21 -12.30
CA VAL A 34 5.35 20.18 -11.76
C VAL A 34 4.62 18.85 -11.69
N GLN A 35 5.17 17.82 -12.33
CA GLN A 35 4.63 16.45 -12.28
C GLN A 35 5.40 15.61 -11.26
N THR A 36 4.68 14.92 -10.39
CA THR A 36 5.27 13.97 -9.44
C THR A 36 5.33 12.57 -10.07
N SER A 37 6.43 11.85 -9.80
CA SER A 37 6.51 10.41 -10.11
C SER A 37 5.50 9.67 -9.24
N HIS A 38 4.71 8.77 -9.83
CA HIS A 38 3.67 8.02 -9.11
C HIS A 38 4.24 6.98 -8.13
N GLY A 39 5.48 6.50 -8.32
CA GLY A 39 6.07 5.42 -7.52
C GLY A 39 6.65 5.86 -6.17
N LYS A 40 6.52 5.00 -5.15
CA LYS A 40 7.15 5.19 -3.84
C LYS A 40 8.52 4.49 -3.80
N PRO A 41 9.66 5.23 -3.90
CA PRO A 41 11.00 4.66 -4.05
C PRO A 41 11.51 3.91 -2.81
N PHE A 42 10.84 4.08 -1.67
CA PHE A 42 11.20 3.47 -0.38
C PHE A 42 10.17 2.50 0.14
N ALA A 43 9.17 2.16 -0.67
CA ALA A 43 8.27 1.10 -0.29
C ALA A 43 9.03 -0.21 -0.18
N ILE A 44 8.71 -0.97 0.86
CA ILE A 44 9.31 -2.28 1.14
C ILE A 44 8.50 -3.35 0.38
N TYR A 45 7.19 -3.17 0.28
CA TYR A 45 6.26 -4.13 -0.30
C TYR A 45 5.60 -3.56 -1.56
N GLN A 46 5.49 -4.39 -2.60
CA GLN A 46 4.79 -4.06 -3.84
C GLN A 46 3.83 -5.21 -4.20
N PRO A 47 2.72 -5.38 -3.46
CA PRO A 47 1.76 -6.44 -3.73
C PRO A 47 1.13 -6.24 -5.11
N LYS A 48 0.90 -7.34 -5.84
CA LYS A 48 0.22 -7.32 -7.14
C LYS A 48 -1.30 -7.23 -6.96
N ALA A 49 -1.83 -7.83 -5.90
CA ALA A 49 -3.25 -7.79 -5.59
C ALA A 49 -3.48 -7.54 -4.09
N PHE A 50 -4.51 -6.76 -3.79
CA PHE A 50 -5.03 -6.54 -2.44
C PHE A 50 -6.47 -7.03 -2.38
N VAL A 51 -6.73 -8.01 -1.53
CA VAL A 51 -8.08 -8.47 -1.18
C VAL A 51 -8.59 -7.62 -0.02
N ILE A 52 -9.76 -7.02 -0.19
CA ILE A 52 -10.38 -6.13 0.79
C ILE A 52 -11.64 -6.80 1.30
N SER A 53 -11.75 -6.95 2.62
CA SER A 53 -12.93 -7.48 3.33
C SER A 53 -13.41 -6.48 4.38
N MET A 54 -14.66 -6.58 4.83
CA MET A 54 -15.24 -5.63 5.79
C MET A 54 -15.15 -6.16 7.23
N PHE A 55 -15.26 -7.46 7.45
CA PHE A 55 -15.22 -8.11 8.78
C PHE A 55 -14.64 -9.53 8.72
N GLU A 56 -14.56 -10.23 9.87
CA GLU A 56 -13.83 -11.49 10.00
C GLU A 56 -14.40 -12.62 9.14
N LEU A 57 -15.72 -12.78 9.04
CA LEU A 57 -16.30 -13.90 8.28
C LEU A 57 -16.08 -13.77 6.77
N GLU A 58 -15.87 -12.55 6.27
CA GLU A 58 -15.46 -12.33 4.88
C GLU A 58 -13.95 -12.56 4.68
N ARG A 59 -13.14 -12.21 5.68
CA ARG A 59 -11.68 -12.38 5.66
C ARG A 59 -11.26 -13.84 5.78
N ASP A 60 -11.79 -14.54 6.78
CA ASP A 60 -11.27 -15.82 7.25
C ASP A 60 -11.23 -16.91 6.16
N PRO A 61 -12.21 -17.01 5.23
CA PRO A 61 -12.11 -17.92 4.10
C PRO A 61 -10.85 -17.68 3.22
N TRP A 62 -10.41 -16.43 3.06
CA TRP A 62 -9.16 -16.12 2.35
C TRP A 62 -7.94 -16.60 3.14
N LEU A 63 -7.91 -16.36 4.45
CA LEU A 63 -6.80 -16.78 5.32
C LEU A 63 -6.68 -18.31 5.43
N GLN A 64 -7.79 -19.03 5.33
CA GLN A 64 -7.80 -20.50 5.37
C GLN A 64 -7.42 -21.13 4.03
N SER A 65 -7.73 -20.48 2.91
CA SER A 65 -7.52 -21.02 1.56
C SER A 65 -6.14 -20.71 0.97
N MET A 66 -5.46 -19.66 1.44
CA MET A 66 -4.16 -19.21 0.92
C MET A 66 -3.11 -19.05 2.03
N ASP A 67 -1.84 -18.92 1.64
CA ASP A 67 -0.68 -18.93 2.53
C ASP A 67 -0.39 -17.54 3.16
N PHE A 68 -1.39 -16.92 3.77
CA PHE A 68 -1.24 -15.64 4.45
C PHE A 68 -0.48 -15.76 5.78
N VAL A 69 0.85 -15.89 5.69
CA VAL A 69 1.74 -16.10 6.85
C VAL A 69 2.37 -14.83 7.40
N GLN A 70 2.36 -13.73 6.63
CA GLN A 70 3.01 -12.47 6.98
C GLN A 70 2.00 -11.49 7.56
N ASN A 71 2.27 -10.97 8.76
CA ASN A 71 1.42 -10.00 9.42
C ASN A 71 2.13 -8.65 9.47
N ILE A 72 1.51 -7.62 8.88
CA ILE A 72 2.05 -6.26 8.82
C ILE A 72 1.07 -5.32 9.52
N THR A 73 1.49 -4.71 10.61
CA THR A 73 0.70 -3.67 11.30
C THR A 73 0.97 -2.32 10.67
N VAL A 74 -0.09 -1.61 10.29
CA VAL A 74 0.00 -0.26 9.69
C VAL A 74 -0.65 0.76 10.61
N PRO A 75 0.06 1.82 11.03
CA PRO A 75 -0.54 2.92 11.78
C PRO A 75 -1.70 3.57 11.03
N GLY A 76 -2.78 3.89 11.75
CA GLY A 76 -3.98 4.52 11.18
C GLY A 76 -5.06 3.55 10.72
N LEU A 77 -4.79 2.24 10.71
CA LEU A 77 -5.85 1.22 10.57
C LEU A 77 -6.72 1.15 11.83
N SER A 78 -7.92 0.58 11.67
CA SER A 78 -8.83 0.31 12.78
C SER A 78 -8.12 -0.46 13.90
N PRO A 79 -8.28 -0.09 15.19
CA PRO A 79 -7.74 -0.85 16.30
C PRO A 79 -8.20 -2.32 16.32
N MET A 80 -9.42 -2.59 15.83
CA MET A 80 -9.94 -3.96 15.70
C MET A 80 -9.31 -4.73 14.54
N TYR A 81 -8.96 -4.03 13.46
CA TYR A 81 -8.40 -4.61 12.23
C TYR A 81 -7.06 -3.97 11.87
N SER A 82 -6.11 -4.04 12.80
CA SER A 82 -4.83 -3.32 12.70
C SER A 82 -3.76 -4.04 11.86
N THR A 83 -4.07 -5.24 11.35
CA THR A 83 -3.11 -6.12 10.69
C THR A 83 -3.52 -6.38 9.24
N ILE A 84 -2.56 -6.23 8.34
CA ILE A 84 -2.60 -6.68 6.96
C ILE A 84 -1.96 -8.06 6.90
N HIS A 85 -2.64 -8.99 6.25
CA HIS A 85 -2.15 -10.35 6.07
C HIS A 85 -1.60 -10.49 4.66
N CYS A 86 -0.36 -10.92 4.49
CA CYS A 86 0.26 -11.12 3.18
C CYS A 86 0.74 -12.56 3.01
N THR A 87 0.69 -13.02 1.76
CA THR A 87 1.26 -14.30 1.32
C THR A 87 2.77 -14.38 1.59
N THR A 88 3.35 -15.59 1.58
CA THR A 88 4.78 -15.80 1.88
C THR A 88 5.71 -14.90 1.07
N ASN A 89 5.35 -14.61 -0.19
CA ASN A 89 6.14 -13.78 -1.11
C ASN A 89 5.65 -12.32 -1.22
N TYR A 90 4.73 -11.86 -0.36
CA TYR A 90 4.14 -10.52 -0.37
C TYR A 90 3.43 -10.11 -1.68
N THR A 91 3.11 -11.07 -2.55
CA THR A 91 2.49 -10.77 -3.86
C THR A 91 0.99 -10.52 -3.77
N VAL A 92 0.32 -11.16 -2.82
CA VAL A 92 -1.08 -10.94 -2.48
C VAL A 92 -1.15 -10.57 -1.01
N CYS A 93 -1.89 -9.51 -0.71
CA CYS A 93 -2.19 -9.08 0.64
C CYS A 93 -3.70 -8.98 0.84
N GLN A 94 -4.15 -9.11 2.08
CA GLN A 94 -5.53 -9.00 2.52
C GLN A 94 -5.60 -7.95 3.64
N ILE A 95 -6.63 -7.11 3.58
CA ILE A 95 -6.93 -6.10 4.60
C ILE A 95 -8.40 -6.18 4.97
N THR A 96 -8.69 -6.09 6.26
CA THR A 96 -10.05 -5.87 6.76
C THR A 96 -10.24 -4.40 7.11
N ILE A 97 -11.18 -3.73 6.43
CA ILE A 97 -11.33 -2.27 6.52
C ILE A 97 -12.35 -1.81 7.56
N GLY A 98 -13.12 -2.74 8.12
CA GLY A 98 -14.26 -2.46 8.99
C GLY A 98 -15.54 -2.15 8.20
N GLU A 99 -16.68 -2.35 8.84
CA GLU A 99 -17.99 -2.07 8.26
C GLU A 99 -18.28 -0.56 8.22
N GLY A 100 -19.01 -0.12 7.18
CA GLY A 100 -19.42 1.27 7.01
C GLY A 100 -18.41 2.15 6.27
N GLU A 101 -18.94 3.17 5.58
CA GLU A 101 -18.18 4.01 4.65
C GLU A 101 -17.00 4.74 5.30
N ILE A 102 -17.17 5.22 6.54
CA ILE A 102 -16.14 5.97 7.26
C ILE A 102 -14.95 5.07 7.61
N ASN A 103 -15.22 3.85 8.09
CA ASN A 103 -14.18 2.88 8.42
C ASN A 103 -13.44 2.44 7.15
N ALA A 104 -14.18 2.17 6.07
CA ALA A 104 -13.62 1.85 4.77
C ALA A 104 -12.68 2.95 4.25
N ALA A 105 -13.15 4.20 4.24
CA ALA A 105 -12.37 5.35 3.78
C ALA A 105 -11.13 5.59 4.64
N ALA A 106 -11.26 5.53 5.96
CA ALA A 106 -10.14 5.72 6.89
C ALA A 106 -9.07 4.65 6.72
N SER A 107 -9.46 3.37 6.69
CA SER A 107 -8.54 2.24 6.54
C SER A 107 -7.82 2.25 5.20
N MET A 108 -8.55 2.53 4.10
CA MET A 108 -7.94 2.65 2.77
C MET A 108 -7.00 3.86 2.66
N THR A 109 -7.32 4.97 3.33
CA THR A 109 -6.42 6.14 3.39
C THR A 109 -5.14 5.81 4.14
N ALA A 110 -5.23 5.13 5.29
CA ALA A 110 -4.07 4.68 6.04
C ALA A 110 -3.19 3.71 5.22
N LEU A 111 -3.81 2.77 4.50
CA LEU A 111 -3.10 1.85 3.60
C LEU A 111 -2.40 2.59 2.46
N THR A 112 -3.13 3.44 1.73
CA THR A 112 -2.62 4.10 0.52
C THR A 112 -1.55 5.14 0.82
N LEU A 113 -1.62 5.82 1.97
CA LEU A 113 -0.60 6.78 2.39
C LEU A 113 0.58 6.13 3.11
N SER A 114 0.47 4.88 3.53
CA SER A 114 1.57 4.16 4.19
C SER A 114 2.82 4.16 3.31
N PRO A 115 4.00 4.55 3.83
CA PRO A 115 5.25 4.51 3.07
C PRO A 115 5.73 3.09 2.82
N LEU A 116 5.16 2.09 3.51
CA LEU A 116 5.57 0.68 3.42
C LEU A 116 5.19 0.04 2.08
N PHE A 117 4.13 0.50 1.44
CA PHE A 117 3.55 -0.13 0.25
C PHE A 117 3.60 0.79 -0.97
N ASP A 118 4.18 0.29 -2.06
CA ASP A 118 4.03 0.87 -3.40
C ASP A 118 2.85 0.19 -4.08
N LEU A 119 1.75 0.92 -4.20
CA LEU A 119 0.48 0.43 -4.73
C LEU A 119 0.22 0.85 -6.18
N THR A 120 1.20 1.46 -6.85
CA THR A 120 1.04 2.01 -8.21
C THR A 120 0.70 0.98 -9.27
N LYS A 121 1.01 -0.29 -9.02
CA LYS A 121 0.75 -1.43 -9.91
C LYS A 121 0.01 -2.55 -9.18
N THR A 122 -0.91 -2.18 -8.30
CA THR A 122 -1.69 -3.11 -7.49
C THR A 122 -3.15 -3.11 -7.93
N TYR A 123 -3.73 -4.30 -8.08
CA TYR A 123 -5.16 -4.47 -8.25
C TYR A 123 -5.84 -4.56 -6.88
N PHE A 124 -6.98 -3.89 -6.72
CA PHE A 124 -7.79 -3.99 -5.52
C PHE A 124 -9.03 -4.82 -5.83
N LEU A 125 -9.24 -5.89 -5.06
CA LEU A 125 -10.41 -6.75 -5.12
C LEU A 125 -11.21 -6.55 -3.84
N VAL A 126 -12.37 -5.88 -3.95
CA VAL A 126 -13.32 -5.78 -2.86
C VAL A 126 -14.16 -7.05 -2.84
N ALA A 127 -13.96 -7.87 -1.81
CA ALA A 127 -14.59 -9.17 -1.66
C ALA A 127 -15.43 -9.19 -0.38
N GLY A 128 -16.75 -9.15 -0.56
CA GLY A 128 -17.71 -9.16 0.55
C GLY A 128 -19.09 -9.60 0.10
N ILE A 129 -20.01 -9.62 1.06
CA ILE A 129 -21.43 -9.89 0.83
C ILE A 129 -22.20 -8.60 0.57
N ALA A 130 -23.27 -8.69 -0.21
CA ALA A 130 -24.15 -7.56 -0.46
C ALA A 130 -25.61 -8.02 -0.61
N GLY A 131 -26.53 -7.11 -0.32
CA GLY A 131 -27.92 -7.27 -0.71
C GLY A 131 -28.09 -6.94 -2.19
N GLY A 132 -29.06 -7.58 -2.84
CA GLY A 132 -29.46 -7.23 -4.20
C GLY A 132 -30.96 -7.35 -4.40
N GLU A 133 -31.44 -6.71 -5.45
CA GLU A 133 -32.87 -6.68 -5.81
C GLU A 133 -33.37 -8.11 -6.14
N PRO A 134 -34.37 -8.64 -5.42
CA PRO A 134 -34.82 -10.03 -5.57
C PRO A 134 -35.30 -10.42 -6.97
N GLN A 135 -35.67 -9.44 -7.80
CA GLN A 135 -36.08 -9.67 -9.19
C GLN A 135 -34.90 -9.97 -10.13
N TYR A 136 -33.68 -9.57 -9.75
CA TYR A 136 -32.48 -9.66 -10.59
C TYR A 136 -31.37 -10.52 -9.99
N THR A 137 -31.45 -10.89 -8.71
CA THR A 137 -30.46 -11.74 -8.05
C THR A 137 -31.09 -12.79 -7.16
N THR A 138 -30.34 -13.85 -6.90
CA THR A 138 -30.70 -14.95 -5.99
C THR A 138 -29.68 -15.05 -4.86
N LEU A 139 -30.08 -15.61 -3.71
CA LEU A 139 -29.15 -15.92 -2.63
C LEU A 139 -28.00 -16.80 -3.15
N GLY A 140 -26.77 -16.44 -2.79
CA GLY A 140 -25.56 -17.12 -3.27
C GLY A 140 -25.10 -16.75 -4.68
N GLY A 141 -25.80 -15.84 -5.38
CA GLY A 141 -25.33 -15.26 -6.63
C GLY A 141 -24.05 -14.43 -6.45
N VAL A 142 -23.24 -14.34 -7.50
CA VAL A 142 -21.98 -13.59 -7.52
C VAL A 142 -21.98 -12.62 -8.70
N THR A 143 -21.55 -11.38 -8.46
CA THR A 143 -21.40 -10.31 -9.48
C THR A 143 -20.13 -9.52 -9.21
N PHE A 144 -19.63 -8.79 -10.21
CA PHE A 144 -18.43 -7.96 -10.15
C PHE A 144 -18.56 -6.69 -11.01
#